data_AF-A0AAD5JZR5-F1
#
_entry.id   AF-A0AAD5JZR5-F1
#
_cell.length_a   1.000
_cell.length_b   1.000
_cell.length_c   1.000
_cell.angle_alpha   90.00
_cell.angle_beta   90.00
_cell.angle_gamma   90.00
#
_symmetry.space_group_name_H-M   'P 1'
#
loop_
_entity.id
_entity.type
_entity.pdbx_description
1 polymer ?
#
loop_
_entity_poly.entity_id
_entity_poly.type
_entity_poly.pdbx_seq_one_letter_code
_entity_poly.pdbx_strand_id
1 'polypeptide(L)'
;MCSMTSLFEGKIRECGFKGAAIVLRVLQEELLNTGSITIEDTRPSTPILFIQIVLVSGCILCLIQEDRGGITYAEAKTILHESDDFGKNYYMEEDDSNTDESA
;
A
#
# COMPACT_ATOMS: atom_id res chain seq x y z
N MET A 1 20.36 3.86 -8.94
CA MET A 1 19.58 4.72 -8.04
C MET A 1 18.18 4.14 -7.99
N CYS A 2 17.77 3.55 -6.87
CA CYS A 2 16.39 3.05 -6.71
C CYS A 2 15.50 4.28 -6.58
N SER A 3 14.63 4.53 -7.57
CA SER A 3 13.73 5.68 -7.52
C SER A 3 12.76 5.47 -6.35
N MET A 4 12.54 6.48 -5.50
CA MET A 4 11.55 6.33 -4.42
C MET A 4 10.15 6.02 -4.97
N THR A 5 9.89 6.37 -6.24
CA THR A 5 8.69 5.97 -6.98
C THR A 5 8.58 4.46 -7.18
N SER A 6 9.67 3.74 -7.46
CA SER A 6 9.63 2.27 -7.60
C SER A 6 9.46 1.56 -6.25
N LEU A 7 9.90 2.18 -5.14
CA LEU A 7 9.60 1.70 -3.79
C LEU A 7 8.12 1.90 -3.44
N PHE A 8 7.55 3.03 -3.88
CA PHE A 8 6.14 3.36 -3.73
C PHE A 8 5.25 2.39 -4.51
N GLU A 9 5.60 2.12 -5.76
CA GLU A 9 4.88 1.17 -6.61
C GLU A 9 4.95 -0.26 -6.08
N GLY A 10 6.07 -0.67 -5.49
CA GLY A 10 6.22 -2.02 -4.92
C GLY A 10 5.38 -2.24 -3.66
N LYS A 11 5.43 -1.30 -2.70
CA LYS A 11 4.78 -1.44 -1.39
C LYS A 11 3.28 -1.14 -1.39
N ILE A 12 2.84 -0.25 -2.29
CA ILE A 12 1.42 0.03 -2.47
C ILE A 12 0.79 -1.02 -3.39
N ARG A 13 1.54 -1.65 -4.32
CA ARG A 13 1.01 -2.78 -5.11
C ARG A 13 0.50 -3.93 -4.26
N GLU A 14 1.16 -4.23 -3.14
CA GLU A 14 0.76 -5.32 -2.23
C GLU A 14 -0.66 -5.11 -1.67
N CYS A 15 -1.22 -3.90 -1.74
CA CYS A 15 -2.58 -3.62 -1.35
C CYS A 15 -3.39 -3.11 -2.54
N GLY A 16 -4.59 -3.65 -2.77
CA GLY A 16 -5.46 -3.16 -3.84
C GLY A 16 -5.62 -1.64 -3.78
N PHE A 17 -5.38 -0.95 -4.92
CA PHE A 17 -5.28 0.51 -5.01
C PHE A 17 -6.42 1.27 -4.31
N LYS A 18 -7.65 0.75 -4.38
CA LYS A 18 -8.83 1.36 -3.74
C LYS A 18 -8.75 1.32 -2.20
N GLY A 19 -8.33 0.19 -1.63
CA GLY A 19 -8.20 0.06 -0.17
C GLY A 19 -7.09 0.95 0.38
N ALA A 20 -5.93 0.94 -0.28
CA ALA A 20 -4.81 1.79 0.09
C ALA A 20 -5.16 3.29 0.01
N ALA A 21 -5.95 3.71 -0.99
CA ALA A 21 -6.39 5.10 -1.12
C ALA A 21 -7.33 5.54 0.02
N ILE A 22 -8.22 4.66 0.49
CA ILE A 22 -9.10 4.94 1.64
C ILE A 22 -8.25 5.12 2.90
N VAL A 23 -7.34 4.19 3.18
CA VAL A 23 -6.45 4.25 4.35
C VAL A 23 -5.59 5.50 4.30
N LEU A 24 -4.98 5.81 3.15
CA LEU A 24 -4.18 7.02 2.96
C LEU A 24 -4.99 8.28 3.28
N ARG A 25 -6.21 8.39 2.76
CA ARG A 25 -7.07 9.55 2.99
C ARG A 25 -7.36 9.75 4.48
N VAL A 26 -7.77 8.68 5.17
CA VAL A 26 -8.05 8.74 6.61
C VAL A 26 -6.81 9.15 7.40
N LEU A 27 -5.64 8.57 7.08
CA LEU A 27 -4.39 8.92 7.77
C LEU A 27 -3.97 10.38 7.51
N GLN A 28 -4.20 10.90 6.31
CA GLN A 28 -3.93 12.32 6.03
C GLN A 28 -4.87 13.25 6.81
N GLU A 29 -6.17 12.92 6.84
CA GLU A 29 -7.17 13.68 7.59
C GLU A 29 -6.85 13.68 9.10
N GLU A 30 -6.51 12.51 9.66
CA GLU A 30 -6.30 12.37 11.10
C GLU A 30 -4.90 12.80 11.57
N LEU A 31 -3.87 12.69 10.74
CA LEU A 31 -2.49 12.96 11.17
C LEU A 31 -1.94 14.28 10.62
N LEU A 32 -2.19 14.61 9.34
CA LEU A 32 -1.66 15.84 8.75
C LEU A 32 -2.53 17.04 9.08
N ASN A 33 -3.85 16.93 8.93
CA ASN A 33 -4.73 18.10 9.11
C ASN A 33 -4.86 18.50 10.59
N THR A 34 -4.67 17.56 11.51
CA THR A 34 -4.67 17.82 12.96
C THR A 34 -3.31 18.28 13.49
N GLY A 35 -2.25 18.14 12.69
CA GLY A 35 -0.87 18.40 13.13
C GLY A 35 -0.31 17.37 14.11
N SER A 36 -0.91 16.18 14.20
CA SER A 36 -0.51 15.13 15.15
C SER A 36 0.83 14.47 14.80
N ILE A 37 1.33 14.67 13.58
CA ILE A 37 2.63 14.19 13.13
C ILE A 37 3.50 15.34 12.64
N THR A 38 4.70 15.44 13.18
CA THR A 38 5.66 16.49 12.84
C THR A 38 6.80 15.94 12.00
N ILE A 39 7.60 16.85 11.42
CA ILE A 39 8.78 16.43 10.66
C ILE A 39 9.85 15.77 11.53
N GLU A 40 9.85 16.02 12.84
CA GLU A 40 10.78 15.37 13.76
C GLU A 40 10.43 13.89 13.95
N ASP A 41 9.13 13.58 14.00
CA ASP A 41 8.61 12.21 14.14
C ASP A 41 8.87 11.36 12.89
N THR A 42 8.98 11.99 11.72
CA THR A 42 9.05 11.27 10.43
C THR A 42 10.42 11.24 9.80
N ARG A 43 11.43 11.79 10.46
CA ARG A 43 12.80 11.82 9.93
C ARG A 43 13.29 10.41 9.58
N PRO A 44 13.96 10.23 8.43
CA PRO A 44 14.44 11.26 7.48
C PRO A 44 13.42 11.72 6.43
N SER A 45 12.18 11.24 6.48
CA SER A 45 11.13 11.51 5.49
C SER A 45 10.27 12.73 5.87
N THR A 46 9.56 13.28 4.89
CA THR A 46 8.48 14.24 5.17
C THR A 46 7.25 13.50 5.73
N PRO A 47 6.39 14.18 6.50
CA PRO A 47 5.21 13.54 7.07
C PRO A 47 4.31 12.84 6.05
N ILE A 48 4.10 13.47 4.89
CA ILE A 48 3.31 12.89 3.81
C ILE A 48 3.95 11.62 3.22
N LEU A 49 5.27 11.61 2.99
CA LEU A 49 5.98 10.44 2.48
C LEU A 49 5.99 9.31 3.50
N PHE A 50 6.14 9.64 4.78
CA PHE A 50 6.09 8.67 5.86
C PHE A 50 4.72 8.00 5.95
N ILE A 51 3.63 8.78 5.87
CA ILE A 51 2.28 8.22 5.83
C ILE A 51 2.14 7.25 4.66
N GLN A 52 2.51 7.68 3.46
CA GLN A 52 2.30 6.89 2.25
C GLN A 52 3.15 5.62 2.20
N ILE A 53 4.40 5.65 2.65
CA ILE A 53 5.37 4.55 2.49
C ILE A 53 5.38 3.60 3.71
N VAL A 54 4.98 4.09 4.87
CA VAL A 54 5.08 3.36 6.14
C VAL A 54 3.70 3.13 6.74
N LEU A 55 2.97 4.21 7.04
CA LEU A 55 1.74 4.08 7.81
C LEU A 55 0.61 3.42 7.04
N VAL A 56 0.47 3.64 5.73
CA VAL A 56 -0.54 2.96 4.93
C VAL A 56 -0.37 1.45 5.04
N SER A 57 0.81 0.91 4.70
CA SER A 57 1.08 -0.53 4.80
C SER A 57 0.95 -1.05 6.23
N GLY A 58 1.45 -0.32 7.23
CA GLY A 58 1.34 -0.72 8.63
C GLY A 58 -0.12 -0.79 9.11
N CYS A 59 -0.93 0.19 8.73
CA CYS A 59 -2.33 0.28 9.12
C CYS A 59 -3.15 -0.85 8.47
N ILE A 60 -2.89 -1.18 7.21
CA ILE A 60 -3.50 -2.33 6.52
C ILE A 60 -3.18 -3.63 7.25
N LEU A 61 -1.93 -3.85 7.66
CA LEU A 61 -1.55 -5.05 8.40
C LEU A 61 -2.27 -5.12 9.74
N CYS A 62 -2.35 -4.02 10.48
CA CYS A 62 -3.13 -3.95 11.72
C CYS A 62 -4.61 -4.29 11.48
N LEU A 63 -5.22 -3.75 10.42
CA LEU A 63 -6.62 -4.07 10.07
C LEU A 63 -6.82 -5.56 9.79
N ILE A 64 -5.90 -6.20 9.06
CA ILE A 64 -5.95 -7.64 8.81
C ILE A 64 -5.81 -8.42 10.13
N GLN A 65 -4.92 -7.98 11.03
CA GLN A 65 -4.73 -8.62 12.34
C GLN A 65 -5.98 -8.51 13.22
N GLU A 66 -6.62 -7.35 13.25
CA GLU A 66 -7.84 -7.11 14.01
C GLU A 66 -9.03 -7.91 13.46
N ASP A 67 -9.21 -7.92 12.13
CA ASP A 67 -10.28 -8.68 11.45
C ASP A 67 -10.17 -10.18 11.71
N ARG A 68 -8.95 -10.73 11.73
CA ARG A 68 -8.69 -12.15 11.92
C ARG A 68 -8.55 -12.59 13.39
N GLY A 69 -8.72 -11.67 14.33
CA GLY A 69 -8.75 -11.99 15.76
C GLY A 69 -7.37 -12.27 16.37
N GLY A 70 -6.35 -11.49 16.02
CA GLY A 70 -5.06 -11.50 16.72
C GLY A 70 -3.99 -12.41 16.12
N ILE A 71 -4.04 -12.63 14.80
CA ILE A 71 -2.94 -13.29 14.07
C ILE A 71 -1.64 -12.47 14.19
N THR A 72 -0.52 -13.13 13.97
CA THR A 72 0.80 -12.49 14.01
C THR A 72 0.99 -11.55 12.82
N TYR A 73 1.92 -10.61 12.97
CA TYR A 73 2.30 -9.68 11.89
C TYR A 73 2.80 -10.43 10.64
N ALA A 74 3.51 -11.55 10.83
CA ALA A 74 3.99 -12.38 9.74
C ALA A 74 2.83 -13.03 8.96
N GLU A 75 1.82 -13.54 9.66
CA GLU A 75 0.63 -14.11 9.04
C GLU A 75 -0.19 -13.06 8.30
N ALA A 76 -0.39 -11.88 8.89
CA ALA A 76 -1.07 -10.77 8.22
C ALA A 76 -0.33 -10.34 6.94
N LYS A 77 1.01 -10.32 6.98
CA LYS A 77 1.84 -10.02 5.82
C LYS A 77 1.71 -11.09 4.73
N THR A 78 1.67 -12.37 5.09
CA THR A 78 1.42 -13.46 4.14
C THR A 78 0.06 -13.30 3.47
N ILE A 79 -1.00 -13.03 4.23
CA ILE A 79 -2.35 -12.80 3.69
C ILE A 79 -2.37 -11.61 2.73
N LEU A 80 -1.68 -10.52 3.06
CA LEU A 80 -1.59 -9.35 2.19
C LEU A 80 -0.93 -9.71 0.84
N HIS A 81 0.20 -10.43 0.87
CA HIS A 81 0.87 -10.90 -0.35
C HIS A 81 0.00 -11.86 -1.17
N GLU A 82 -0.65 -12.84 -0.51
CA GLU A 82 -1.56 -13.78 -1.17
C GLU A 82 -2.75 -13.05 -1.82
N SER A 83 -3.24 -11.98 -1.19
CA SER A 83 -4.32 -11.16 -1.74
C SER A 83 -3.89 -10.37 -2.99
N ASP A 84 -2.65 -9.88 -3.04
CA ASP A 84 -2.09 -9.21 -4.22
C ASP A 84 -1.92 -10.21 -5.37
N ASP A 85 -1.37 -11.40 -5.09
CA ASP A 85 -1.21 -12.47 -6.09
C ASP A 85 -2.56 -12.99 -6.59
N PHE A 86 -3.55 -13.12 -5.71
CA PHE A 86 -4.93 -13.41 -6.11
C PHE A 86 -5.49 -12.31 -7.03
N GLY A 87 -5.29 -11.03 -6.67
CA GLY A 87 -5.74 -9.90 -7.47
C GLY A 87 -5.14 -9.90 -8.89
N LYS A 88 -3.83 -10.18 -9.01
CA LYS A 88 -3.17 -10.31 -10.31
C LYS A 88 -3.72 -11.49 -11.10
N ASN A 89 -3.88 -12.66 -10.48
CA ASN A 89 -4.28 -13.87 -11.19
C ASN A 89 -5.75 -13.85 -11.63
N TYR A 90 -6.63 -13.10 -10.95
CA TYR A 90 -8.07 -13.08 -11.24
C TYR A 90 -8.53 -11.84 -12.02
N TYR A 91 -7.77 -10.75 -12.00
CA TYR A 91 -8.14 -9.49 -12.68
C TYR A 91 -7.11 -9.03 -13.72
N MET A 92 -6.07 -9.82 -14.01
CA MET A 92 -5.13 -9.60 -15.11
C MET A 92 -5.21 -10.76 -16.11
N GLU A 93 -6.39 -11.03 -16.63
CA GLU A 93 -6.55 -11.49 -18.02
C GLU A 93 -7.28 -10.36 -18.76
N GLU A 94 -6.81 -10.02 -19.95
CA GLU A 94 -7.15 -8.83 -20.76
C GLU A 94 -6.30 -7.56 -20.49
N ASP A 95 -4.97 -7.68 -20.57
CA ASP A 95 -4.27 -6.78 -21.50
C ASP A 95 -4.20 -7.54 -22.83
N ASP A 96 -5.13 -7.23 -23.73
CA ASP A 96 -5.09 -7.66 -25.12
C ASP A 96 -3.72 -7.28 -25.69
N SER A 97 -2.89 -8.28 -25.86
CA SER A 97 -1.83 -8.27 -26.85
C SER A 97 -2.47 -8.08 -28.22
N ASN A 98 -2.56 -6.84 -28.70
CA ASN A 98 -2.46 -6.61 -30.14
C ASN A 98 -1.01 -6.26 -30.46
N THR A 99 -0.24 -7.33 -30.62
CA THR A 99 1.02 -7.32 -31.35
C THR A 99 0.72 -7.06 -32.82
N ASP A 100 1.37 -6.05 -33.39
CA ASP A 100 1.71 -5.77 -34.80
C ASP A 100 0.98 -6.52 -35.94
N GLU A 101 0.48 -5.74 -36.91
CA GLU A 101 0.64 -6.10 -38.32
C GLU A 101 1.06 -4.87 -39.14
N SER A 102 2.20 -5.02 -39.82
CA SER A 102 2.75 -4.09 -40.80
C SER A 102 1.89 -4.06 -42.07
N ALA A 103 1.66 -2.88 -42.65
CA ALA A 103 1.51 -2.68 -44.10
C ALA A 103 1.84 -1.24 -44.48
#